data_AF-A0AAE3DIF5-F1
#
_entry.id   AF-A0AAE3DIF5-F1
#
_cell.length_a   1.000
_cell.length_b   1.000
_cell.length_c   1.000
_cell.angle_alpha   90.00
_cell.angle_beta   90.00
_cell.angle_gamma   90.00
#
_symmetry.space_group_name_H-M   'P 1'
#
loop_
_entity.id
_entity.type
_entity.pdbx_description
1 polymer ?
#
loop_
_entity_poly.entity_id
_entity_poly.type
_entity_poly.pdbx_seq_one_letter_code
_entity_poly.pdbx_strand_id
1 'polypeptide(L)'
;MARHYALRRNGGRIISTYVKQTVTVKWELRNNRSEVLRDGGEVEITVPAMDTVWLDTVELPEANMFTDHVHYACYQNGEMISESTVLFSVPKYYDYIDPQLSCRVEGDEIIVSAKAYAKSVEVLNENEDWVLEDNYFDLEADKERRIRIVSGDANGIHMRSVYNIR
;
A
#
# COMPACT_ATOMS: atom_id res chain seq x y z
N MET A 1 -12.13 23.99 -16.58
CA MET A 1 -12.08 22.58 -17.01
C MET A 1 -10.92 21.90 -16.30
N ALA A 2 -11.18 21.31 -15.14
CA ALA A 2 -10.17 20.61 -14.35
C ALA A 2 -9.84 19.28 -15.05
N ARG A 3 -8.58 19.12 -15.45
CA ARG A 3 -8.07 17.84 -15.95
C ARG A 3 -7.81 16.97 -14.72
N HIS A 4 -8.62 15.93 -14.53
CA HIS A 4 -8.49 14.98 -13.43
C HIS A 4 -7.28 14.07 -13.72
N TYR A 5 -6.37 13.96 -12.75
CA TYR A 5 -5.11 13.23 -12.90
C TYR A 5 -5.35 11.75 -12.58
N ALA A 6 -5.40 10.91 -13.61
CA ALA A 6 -5.32 9.46 -13.48
C ALA A 6 -3.92 9.04 -13.00
N LEU A 7 -3.86 8.31 -11.87
CA LEU A 7 -2.78 7.40 -11.44
C LEU A 7 -1.39 7.69 -12.05
N ARG A 8 -0.85 8.89 -11.81
CA ARG A 8 0.49 9.31 -12.26
C ARG A 8 1.22 9.98 -11.10
N ARG A 9 1.56 9.22 -10.06
CA ARG A 9 2.68 9.53 -9.15
C ARG A 9 2.78 8.49 -8.05
N ASN A 10 3.76 7.60 -8.20
CA ASN A 10 4.70 7.13 -7.18
C ASN A 10 5.06 5.67 -7.45
N GLY A 11 6.28 5.47 -7.97
CA GLY A 11 7.17 4.37 -7.59
C GLY A 11 6.65 2.94 -7.51
N GLY A 12 5.56 2.58 -8.19
CA GLY A 12 5.10 1.19 -8.26
C GLY A 12 6.21 0.33 -8.86
N ARG A 13 6.69 -0.66 -8.09
CA ARG A 13 7.68 -1.64 -8.53
C ARG A 13 7.31 -2.15 -9.92
N ILE A 14 8.20 -1.91 -10.88
CA ILE A 14 8.10 -2.46 -12.23
C ILE A 14 8.19 -3.98 -12.09
N ILE A 15 7.16 -4.72 -12.51
CA ILE A 15 7.28 -6.16 -12.73
C ILE A 15 8.10 -6.34 -14.01
N SER A 16 9.41 -6.11 -13.96
CA SER A 16 10.29 -6.46 -15.09
C SER A 16 10.59 -7.94 -14.95
N THR A 17 9.94 -8.75 -15.77
CA THR A 17 10.14 -10.19 -15.78
C THR A 17 10.93 -10.57 -17.02
N TYR A 18 11.94 -11.44 -16.88
CA TYR A 18 12.73 -11.91 -18.03
C TYR A 18 11.95 -12.88 -18.92
N VAL A 19 10.73 -13.24 -18.52
CA VAL A 19 9.81 -14.12 -19.23
C VAL A 19 8.40 -13.57 -19.10
N LYS A 20 7.55 -13.84 -20.10
CA LYS A 20 6.13 -13.49 -20.10
C LYS A 20 5.44 -13.96 -18.80
N GLN A 21 4.63 -13.09 -18.20
CA GLN A 21 3.84 -13.41 -17.02
C GLN A 21 2.36 -13.14 -17.25
N THR A 22 1.50 -13.94 -16.61
CA THR A 22 0.09 -13.64 -16.44
C THR A 22 -0.14 -13.28 -14.97
N VAL A 23 -0.83 -12.17 -14.73
CA VAL A 23 -1.14 -11.65 -13.40
C VAL A 23 -2.56 -11.13 -13.35
N THR A 24 -3.15 -11.11 -12.16
CA THR A 24 -4.48 -10.55 -11.91
C THR A 24 -4.33 -9.29 -11.07
N VAL A 25 -4.85 -8.16 -11.55
CA VAL A 25 -4.89 -6.92 -10.78
C VAL A 25 -6.29 -6.75 -10.20
N LYS A 26 -6.36 -6.45 -8.91
CA LYS A 26 -7.60 -6.10 -8.20
C LYS A 26 -7.46 -4.70 -7.64
N TRP A 27 -8.54 -3.93 -7.61
CA TRP A 27 -8.54 -2.61 -7.01
C TRP A 27 -9.87 -2.29 -6.34
N GLU A 28 -9.81 -1.46 -5.31
CA GLU A 28 -10.94 -1.04 -4.51
C GLU A 28 -10.84 0.46 -4.22
N LEU A 29 -11.96 1.17 -4.28
CA LEU A 29 -12.06 2.51 -3.71
C LEU A 29 -12.40 2.36 -2.23
N ARG A 30 -11.58 2.95 -1.36
CA ARG A 30 -11.69 2.87 0.09
C ARG A 30 -11.71 4.25 0.73
N ASN A 31 -12.38 4.39 1.88
CA ASN A 31 -12.30 5.61 2.68
C ASN A 31 -11.14 5.56 3.70
N ASN A 32 -10.93 6.63 4.46
CA ASN A 32 -9.87 6.74 5.46
C ASN A 32 -9.99 5.78 6.66
N ARG A 33 -11.08 5.02 6.78
CA ARG A 33 -11.26 3.90 7.72
C ARG A 33 -10.97 2.54 7.08
N SER A 34 -10.51 2.52 5.84
CA SER A 34 -10.31 1.32 5.01
C SER A 34 -11.61 0.58 4.66
N GLU A 35 -12.76 1.24 4.77
CA GLU A 35 -14.04 0.65 4.33
C GLU A 35 -14.11 0.70 2.80
N VAL A 36 -14.47 -0.42 2.19
CA VAL A 36 -14.66 -0.52 0.73
C VAL A 36 -15.93 0.23 0.33
N LEU A 37 -15.74 1.32 -0.43
CA LEU A 37 -16.81 2.10 -1.04
C LEU A 37 -17.25 1.51 -2.37
N ARG A 38 -16.30 0.94 -3.12
CA ARG A 38 -16.53 0.26 -4.39
C ARG A 38 -15.47 -0.80 -4.64
N ASP A 39 -15.93 -2.01 -4.95
CA ASP A 39 -15.09 -3.07 -5.52
C ASP A 39 -14.95 -2.81 -7.03
N GLY A 40 -13.70 -2.67 -7.48
CA GLY A 40 -13.33 -2.43 -8.85
C GLY A 40 -13.26 -3.67 -9.72
N GLY A 41 -13.38 -4.84 -9.11
CA GLY A 41 -13.25 -6.15 -9.73
C GLY A 41 -11.80 -6.52 -10.01
N GLU A 42 -11.67 -7.56 -10.85
CA GLU A 42 -10.39 -8.16 -11.19
C GLU A 42 -10.15 -8.08 -12.69
N VAL A 43 -8.91 -7.77 -13.08
CA VAL A 43 -8.48 -7.74 -14.47
C VAL A 43 -7.27 -8.65 -14.62
N GLU A 44 -7.40 -9.69 -15.43
CA GLU A 44 -6.26 -10.51 -15.84
C GLU A 44 -5.49 -9.80 -16.96
N ILE A 45 -4.18 -9.65 -16.78
CA ILE A 45 -3.28 -9.11 -17.79
C ILE A 45 -2.11 -10.05 -18.04
N THR A 46 -1.66 -10.03 -19.29
CA THR A 46 -0.45 -10.70 -19.71
C THR A 46 0.62 -9.66 -19.98
N VAL A 47 1.71 -9.70 -19.21
CA VAL A 47 2.84 -8.79 -19.33
C VAL A 47 3.96 -9.50 -20.12
N PRO A 48 4.36 -8.99 -21.29
CA PRO A 48 5.52 -9.52 -22.02
C PRO A 48 6.82 -9.40 -21.21
N ALA A 49 7.82 -10.20 -21.58
CA ALA A 49 9.14 -10.11 -20.95
C ALA A 49 9.73 -8.71 -21.14
N MET A 50 10.25 -8.13 -20.05
CA MET A 50 10.87 -6.80 -20.00
C MET A 50 9.98 -5.67 -20.51
N ASP A 51 8.65 -5.78 -20.33
CA ASP A 51 7.69 -4.80 -20.82
C ASP A 51 6.79 -4.25 -19.71
N THR A 52 5.98 -3.23 -20.01
CA THR A 52 5.00 -2.62 -19.11
C THR A 52 3.65 -2.53 -19.80
N VAL A 53 2.60 -2.98 -19.12
CA VAL A 53 1.22 -2.88 -19.59
C VAL A 53 0.49 -1.83 -18.75
N TRP A 54 -0.18 -0.90 -19.44
CA TRP A 54 -1.09 0.04 -18.81
C TRP A 54 -2.50 -0.52 -18.81
N LEU A 55 -3.16 -0.47 -17.66
CA LEU A 55 -4.59 -0.75 -17.55
C LEU A 55 -5.42 0.42 -18.08
N ASP A 56 -6.67 0.12 -18.42
CA ASP A 56 -7.64 1.15 -18.79
C ASP A 56 -7.83 2.16 -17.65
N THR A 57 -8.03 3.41 -18.03
CA THR A 57 -8.31 4.47 -17.05
C THR A 57 -9.72 4.29 -16.50
N VAL A 58 -9.83 4.33 -15.17
CA VAL A 58 -11.11 4.31 -14.47
C VAL A 58 -11.38 5.70 -13.91
N GLU A 59 -12.52 6.30 -14.29
CA GLU A 59 -13.02 7.53 -13.71
C GLU A 59 -13.80 7.22 -12.43
N LEU A 60 -13.51 7.95 -11.36
CA LEU A 60 -14.14 7.81 -10.05
C LEU A 60 -14.73 9.16 -9.59
N PRO A 61 -15.74 9.71 -10.31
CA PRO A 61 -16.36 10.99 -9.95
C PRO A 61 -17.05 10.97 -8.58
N GLU A 62 -17.34 9.79 -8.04
CA GLU A 62 -17.91 9.57 -6.71
C GLU A 62 -16.88 9.73 -5.57
N ALA A 63 -15.58 9.66 -5.85
CA ALA A 63 -14.54 9.65 -4.82
C ALA A 63 -14.40 11.02 -4.14
N ASN A 64 -14.39 11.03 -2.82
CA ASN A 64 -14.03 12.20 -2.04
C ASN A 64 -12.51 12.38 -2.03
N MET A 65 -12.04 13.51 -2.59
CA MET A 65 -10.62 13.79 -2.77
C MET A 65 -9.78 13.82 -1.49
N PHE A 66 -10.42 14.06 -0.34
CA PHE A 66 -9.75 14.24 0.94
C PHE A 66 -9.81 13.00 1.81
N THR A 67 -10.83 12.16 1.69
CA THR A 67 -11.01 10.99 2.57
C THR A 67 -10.83 9.66 1.87
N ASP A 68 -10.86 9.62 0.54
CA ASP A 68 -10.89 8.37 -0.21
C ASP A 68 -9.60 8.14 -0.97
N HIS A 69 -9.27 6.87 -1.19
CA HIS A 69 -8.10 6.43 -1.91
C HIS A 69 -8.40 5.12 -2.64
N VAL A 70 -7.59 4.82 -3.65
CA VAL A 70 -7.63 3.53 -4.34
C VAL A 70 -6.57 2.62 -3.72
N HIS A 71 -6.98 1.47 -3.21
CA HIS A 71 -6.09 0.35 -2.95
C HIS A 71 -6.05 -0.53 -4.19
N TYR A 72 -4.86 -0.99 -4.59
CA TYR A 72 -4.71 -1.97 -5.67
C TYR A 72 -3.65 -3.00 -5.34
N ALA A 73 -3.88 -4.24 -5.77
CA ALA A 73 -3.00 -5.37 -5.56
C ALA A 73 -2.86 -6.20 -6.82
N CYS A 74 -1.65 -6.69 -7.05
CA CYS A 74 -1.31 -7.60 -8.13
C CYS A 74 -1.11 -9.00 -7.57
N TYR A 75 -1.74 -9.97 -8.21
CA TYR A 75 -1.71 -11.38 -7.85
C TYR A 75 -1.10 -12.21 -8.97
N GLN A 76 -0.32 -13.21 -8.59
CA GLN A 76 0.20 -14.22 -9.49
C GLN A 76 -0.05 -15.60 -8.88
N ASN A 77 -0.70 -16.50 -9.62
CA ASN A 77 -1.05 -17.84 -9.13
C ASN A 77 -1.83 -17.84 -7.80
N GLY A 78 -2.64 -16.80 -7.55
CA GLY A 78 -3.41 -16.62 -6.31
C GLY A 78 -2.64 -15.95 -5.17
N GLU A 79 -1.33 -15.75 -5.29
CA GLU A 79 -0.48 -15.07 -4.31
C GLU A 79 -0.37 -13.57 -4.61
N MET A 80 -0.50 -12.72 -3.61
CA MET A 80 -0.32 -11.27 -3.76
C MET A 80 1.18 -10.95 -3.85
N ILE A 81 1.63 -10.46 -5.00
CA ILE A 81 3.04 -10.15 -5.26
C ILE A 81 3.39 -8.66 -5.06
N SER A 82 2.38 -7.80 -5.08
CA SER A 82 2.54 -6.37 -4.80
C SER A 82 1.22 -5.72 -4.45
N GLU A 83 1.24 -4.66 -3.64
CA GLU A 83 0.11 -3.79 -3.41
C GLU A 83 0.57 -2.34 -3.20
N SER A 84 -0.33 -1.39 -3.40
CA SER A 84 -0.09 0.02 -3.09
C SER A 84 -1.40 0.80 -3.03
N THR A 85 -1.31 2.07 -2.64
CA THR A 85 -2.47 2.97 -2.60
C THR A 85 -2.21 4.27 -3.34
N VAL A 86 -3.27 4.84 -3.90
CA VAL A 86 -3.22 6.16 -4.55
C VAL A 86 -4.27 7.08 -3.97
N LEU A 87 -3.82 8.26 -3.56
CA LEU A 87 -4.66 9.35 -3.08
C LEU A 87 -5.10 10.23 -4.26
N PHE A 88 -6.30 10.80 -4.17
CA PHE A 88 -6.80 11.80 -5.12
C PHE A 88 -6.30 13.23 -4.84
N SER A 89 -5.65 13.43 -3.70
CA SER A 89 -5.02 14.69 -3.29
C SER A 89 -3.55 14.47 -2.94
N VAL A 90 -2.80 15.56 -2.76
CA VAL A 90 -1.45 15.42 -2.18
C VAL A 90 -1.58 15.04 -0.69
N PRO A 91 -0.66 14.22 -0.14
CA PRO A 91 -0.78 13.67 1.22
C PRO A 91 -1.08 14.70 2.33
N LYS A 92 -0.60 15.93 2.19
CA LYS A 92 -0.85 17.01 3.16
C LYS A 92 -2.35 17.33 3.34
N TYR A 93 -3.18 17.14 2.32
CA TYR A 93 -4.61 17.47 2.36
C TYR A 93 -5.51 16.26 2.62
N TYR A 94 -4.96 15.05 2.66
CA TYR A 94 -5.75 13.86 2.94
C TYR A 94 -6.18 13.84 4.41
N ASP A 95 -7.42 13.55 4.75
CA ASP A 95 -7.91 13.54 6.12
C ASP A 95 -7.58 12.21 6.80
N TYR A 96 -6.29 12.01 7.14
CA TYR A 96 -5.87 10.87 7.96
C TYR A 96 -6.53 10.95 9.33
N ILE A 97 -7.03 9.81 9.78
CA ILE A 97 -7.41 9.59 11.17
C ILE A 97 -6.33 8.79 11.86
N ASP A 98 -6.30 8.82 13.20
CA ASP A 98 -5.32 8.04 13.97
C ASP A 98 -5.41 6.55 13.62
N PRO A 99 -4.38 5.97 12.97
CA PRO A 99 -4.41 4.57 12.58
C PRO A 99 -4.27 3.63 13.78
N GLN A 100 -3.92 4.11 14.97
CA GLN A 100 -3.68 3.27 16.16
C GLN A 100 -2.78 2.08 15.82
N LEU A 101 -1.63 2.36 15.20
CA LEU A 101 -0.66 1.35 14.79
C LEU A 101 -0.28 0.47 15.98
N SER A 102 -0.24 -0.83 15.74
CA SER A 102 0.21 -1.81 16.73
C SER A 102 1.05 -2.89 16.06
N CYS A 103 1.92 -3.53 16.82
CA CYS A 103 2.75 -4.59 16.31
C CYS A 103 2.96 -5.69 17.33
N ARG A 104 3.34 -6.87 16.83
CA ARG A 104 3.86 -7.97 17.63
C ARG A 104 5.03 -8.61 16.90
N VAL A 105 5.91 -9.25 17.66
CA VAL A 105 7.07 -9.97 17.13
C VAL A 105 6.81 -11.46 17.22
N GLU A 106 7.00 -12.17 16.11
CA GLU A 106 6.92 -13.63 16.03
C GLU A 106 8.22 -14.16 15.40
N GLY A 107 9.15 -14.64 16.23
CA GLY A 107 10.44 -15.11 15.75
C GLY A 107 11.28 -13.99 15.12
N ASP A 108 11.64 -14.14 13.86
CA ASP A 108 12.35 -13.15 13.05
C ASP A 108 11.41 -12.23 12.26
N GLU A 109 10.13 -12.19 12.58
CA GLU A 109 9.15 -11.34 11.88
C GLU A 109 8.47 -10.35 12.83
N ILE A 110 8.19 -9.16 12.31
CA ILE A 110 7.27 -8.18 12.91
C ILE A 110 5.97 -8.18 12.12
N ILE A 111 4.86 -8.26 12.85
CA ILE A 111 3.52 -8.18 12.30
C ILE A 111 2.91 -6.86 12.74
N VAL A 112 2.65 -5.99 11.77
CA VAL A 112 2.10 -4.64 11.97
C VAL A 112 0.63 -4.63 11.57
N SER A 113 -0.21 -4.00 12.39
CA SER A 113 -1.64 -3.81 12.14
C SER A 113 -2.06 -2.37 12.44
N ALA A 114 -3.20 -1.96 11.89
CA ALA A 114 -3.81 -0.65 12.08
C ALA A 114 -5.32 -0.78 12.27
N LYS A 115 -5.96 0.28 12.77
CA LYS A 115 -7.43 0.41 12.88
C LYS A 115 -8.02 1.42 11.88
N ALA A 116 -7.16 2.06 11.08
CA ALA A 116 -7.52 2.92 9.97
C ALA A 116 -6.40 2.92 8.92
N TYR A 117 -6.66 3.53 7.76
CA TYR A 117 -5.66 3.65 6.71
C TYR A 117 -4.41 4.39 7.20
N ALA A 118 -3.25 3.75 7.08
CA ALA A 118 -1.96 4.29 7.46
C ALA A 118 -1.05 4.41 6.23
N LYS A 119 -0.72 5.64 5.85
CA LYS A 119 0.19 5.91 4.72
C LYS A 119 1.66 5.93 5.18
N SER A 120 2.53 5.26 4.43
CA SER A 120 3.98 5.25 4.62
C SER A 120 4.36 4.93 6.07
N VAL A 121 3.85 3.81 6.56
CA VAL A 121 4.20 3.22 7.85
C VAL A 121 5.70 2.95 7.89
N GLU A 122 6.34 3.62 8.82
CA GLU A 122 7.74 3.46 9.18
C GLU A 122 7.81 2.68 10.49
N VAL A 123 8.64 1.64 10.50
CA VAL A 123 8.95 0.84 11.68
C VAL A 123 10.44 1.00 12.01
N LEU A 124 10.73 1.30 13.26
CA LEU A 124 12.08 1.54 13.77
C LEU A 124 12.28 0.80 15.11
N ASN A 125 13.51 0.41 15.40
CA ASN A 125 13.94 -0.05 16.72
C ASN A 125 14.66 1.07 17.48
N GLU A 126 15.00 0.81 18.74
CA GLU A 126 15.63 1.78 19.65
C GLU A 126 16.90 2.45 19.07
N ASN A 127 17.74 1.69 18.37
CA ASN A 127 19.00 2.17 17.81
C ASN A 127 18.88 2.68 16.36
N GLU A 128 17.70 2.58 15.75
CA GLU A 128 17.44 2.89 14.34
C GLU A 128 18.41 2.18 13.37
N ASP A 129 18.83 0.95 13.68
CA ASP A 129 19.83 0.16 12.93
C ASP A 129 19.25 -1.08 12.24
N TRP A 130 17.93 -1.24 12.27
CA TRP A 130 17.24 -2.35 11.64
C TRP A 130 17.41 -2.43 10.13
N VAL A 131 17.61 -3.66 9.65
CA VAL A 131 17.42 -4.02 8.25
C VAL A 131 16.15 -4.86 8.16
N LEU A 132 15.11 -4.32 7.53
CA LEU A 132 13.83 -4.98 7.31
C LEU A 132 13.69 -5.38 5.84
N GLU A 133 12.96 -6.45 5.55
CA GLU A 133 12.66 -6.82 4.16
C GLU A 133 11.78 -5.79 3.44
N ASP A 134 11.01 -5.03 4.20
CA ASP A 134 10.18 -3.93 3.73
C ASP A 134 9.98 -2.87 4.82
N ASN A 135 9.88 -1.61 4.44
CA ASN A 135 9.60 -0.49 5.31
C ASN A 135 8.98 0.64 4.47
N TYR A 136 8.31 1.61 5.10
CA TYR A 136 7.61 2.71 4.40
C TYR A 136 6.44 2.25 3.50
N PHE A 137 5.70 1.23 3.94
CA PHE A 137 4.55 0.67 3.22
C PHE A 137 3.24 1.36 3.62
N ASP A 138 2.22 1.26 2.78
CA ASP A 138 0.86 1.66 3.15
C ASP A 138 0.13 0.46 3.78
N LEU A 139 -0.78 0.72 4.73
CA LEU A 139 -1.51 -0.34 5.45
C LEU A 139 -3.00 0.01 5.60
N GLU A 140 -3.85 -0.91 5.15
CA GLU A 140 -5.29 -0.87 5.40
C GLU A 140 -5.65 -1.45 6.77
N ALA A 141 -6.74 -0.98 7.37
CA ALA A 141 -7.19 -1.40 8.72
C ALA A 141 -7.59 -2.87 8.83
N ASP A 142 -8.02 -3.49 7.73
CA ASP A 142 -8.45 -4.88 7.65
C ASP A 142 -7.29 -5.84 7.37
N LYS A 143 -6.05 -5.35 7.32
CA LYS A 143 -4.86 -6.12 6.96
C LYS A 143 -3.79 -6.09 8.05
N GLU A 144 -2.97 -7.12 8.04
CA GLU A 144 -1.69 -7.15 8.73
C GLU A 144 -0.55 -7.17 7.71
N ARG A 145 0.53 -6.46 8.02
CA ARG A 145 1.79 -6.56 7.26
C ARG A 145 2.78 -7.38 8.07
N ARG A 146 3.22 -8.50 7.51
CA ARG A 146 4.32 -9.31 8.04
C ARG A 146 5.61 -8.88 7.37
N ILE A 147 6.64 -8.63 8.17
CA ILE A 147 7.93 -8.10 7.72
C ILE A 147 9.02 -8.87 8.44
N ARG A 148 9.87 -9.56 7.70
CA ARG A 148 11.06 -10.21 8.26
C ARG A 148 12.14 -9.21 8.65
N ILE A 149 12.71 -9.42 9.83
CA ILE A 149 13.88 -8.75 10.37
C ILE A 149 15.11 -9.44 9.78
N VAL A 150 15.80 -8.74 8.87
CA VAL A 150 17.04 -9.24 8.24
C VAL A 150 18.22 -9.06 9.20
N SER A 151 18.23 -7.99 9.99
CA SER A 151 19.27 -7.71 10.99
C SER A 151 18.81 -6.72 12.06
N GLY A 152 19.38 -6.85 13.26
CA GLY A 152 19.15 -6.01 14.44
C GLY A 152 18.10 -6.56 15.41
N ASP A 153 18.07 -6.01 16.63
CA ASP A 153 17.26 -6.54 17.74
C ASP A 153 15.92 -5.80 17.88
N ALA A 154 14.87 -6.54 18.26
CA ALA A 154 13.50 -6.05 18.40
C ALA A 154 13.20 -5.34 19.74
N ASN A 155 14.09 -4.45 20.14
CA ASN A 155 13.96 -3.64 21.35
C ASN A 155 13.50 -2.21 21.01
N GLY A 156 12.66 -1.64 21.87
CA GLY A 156 12.19 -0.25 21.73
C GLY A 156 11.47 0.05 20.41
N ILE A 157 10.67 -0.90 19.92
CA ILE A 157 9.94 -0.77 18.66
C ILE A 157 9.02 0.44 18.71
N HIS A 158 9.13 1.31 17.73
CA HIS A 158 8.24 2.43 17.52
C HIS A 158 7.85 2.55 16.05
N MET A 159 6.64 3.05 15.83
CA MET A 159 6.05 3.15 14.50
C MET A 159 5.47 4.52 14.28
N ARG A 160 5.58 5.00 13.04
CA ARG A 160 4.98 6.25 12.59
C ARG A 160 4.35 6.05 11.23
N SER A 161 3.38 6.89 10.90
CA SER A 161 2.87 7.05 9.54
C SER A 161 2.82 8.53 9.20
N VAL A 162 2.37 8.88 7.99
CA VAL A 162 2.14 10.29 7.62
C VAL A 162 1.23 11.02 8.61
N TYR A 163 0.32 10.31 9.30
CA TYR A 163 -0.50 10.89 10.38
C TYR A 163 0.34 11.56 11.47
N ASN A 164 1.48 10.96 11.85
CA ASN A 164 2.33 11.43 12.95
C ASN A 164 3.25 12.60 12.58
N ILE A 165 3.41 12.92 11.30
CA ILE A 165 4.41 13.87 10.78
C ILE A 165 3.75 15.21 10.36
N ARG A 166 2.50 15.44 10.79
CA ARG A 166 1.74 16.65 10.47
C ARG A 166 2.05 17.84 11.37
#